data_AF-A0A7Y9YGW5-F1
#
_entry.id   AF-A0A7Y9YGW5-F1
#
_cell.length_a   1.000
_cell.length_b   1.000
_cell.length_c   1.000
_cell.angle_alpha   90.00
_cell.angle_beta   90.00
_cell.angle_gamma   90.00
#
_symmetry.space_group_name_H-M   'P 1'
#
loop_
_entity.id
_entity.type
_entity.pdbx_description
1 polymer ?
#
loop_
_entity_poly.entity_id
_entity_poly.type
_entity_poly.pdbx_seq_one_letter_code
_entity_poly.pdbx_strand_id
1 'polypeptide(L)'
;MSEDAPALESLGLEELRQYRQRLRDEEDRVSYWRRVVHARMDLLTAGRSTAGSISVDELVRVLGDTGTGAARTALMRVRAAEPLPDVPDLTEVWVAPRSAADAARQLAALEHAEQQLTGYRTALFARIDAAGVELIRRYRADPTLALSVLG
;
A
#
# COMPACT_ATOMS: atom_id res chain seq x y z
N MET A 1 -1.46 -13.35 -12.94
CA MET A 1 -0.61 -14.54 -12.73
C MET A 1 -0.32 -14.63 -11.25
N SER A 2 -0.89 -15.61 -10.55
CA SER A 2 -0.65 -15.80 -9.12
C SER A 2 0.71 -16.48 -8.94
N GLU A 3 1.69 -15.75 -8.42
CA GLU A 3 2.88 -16.37 -7.82
C GLU A 3 2.44 -17.26 -6.66
N ASP A 4 2.84 -18.53 -6.69
CA ASP A 4 2.55 -19.53 -5.67
C ASP A 4 3.00 -19.02 -4.30
N ALA A 5 2.04 -18.74 -3.42
CA ALA A 5 2.35 -18.42 -2.04
C ALA A 5 3.03 -19.64 -1.40
N PRO A 6 4.15 -19.47 -0.65
CA PRO A 6 4.81 -20.60 -0.02
C PRO A 6 3.87 -21.29 0.96
N ALA A 7 3.97 -22.62 1.05
CA ALA A 7 3.27 -23.36 2.09
C ALA A 7 3.82 -22.92 3.46
N LEU A 8 3.00 -22.19 4.24
CA LEU A 8 3.44 -21.56 5.48
C LEU A 8 3.94 -22.56 6.52
N GLU A 9 3.41 -23.78 6.47
CA GLU A 9 3.77 -24.91 7.35
C GLU A 9 5.21 -25.39 7.12
N SER A 10 5.74 -25.26 5.90
CA SER A 10 7.10 -25.70 5.56
C SER A 10 8.16 -24.65 5.88
N LEU A 11 7.79 -23.40 6.15
CA LEU A 11 8.73 -22.34 6.53
C LEU A 11 9.23 -22.55 7.96
N GLY A 12 10.51 -22.33 8.22
CA GLY A 12 11.06 -22.18 9.56
C GLY A 12 10.43 -20.99 10.31
N LEU A 13 10.56 -20.93 11.64
CA LEU A 13 9.96 -19.85 12.43
C LEU A 13 10.46 -18.47 11.99
N GLU A 14 11.77 -18.34 11.79
CA GLU A 14 12.39 -17.08 11.39
C GLU A 14 12.00 -16.69 9.95
N GLU A 15 11.98 -17.66 9.04
CA GLU A 15 11.54 -17.45 7.66
C GLU A 15 10.08 -17.00 7.58
N LEU A 16 9.20 -17.56 8.42
CA LEU A 16 7.80 -17.16 8.51
C LEU A 16 7.65 -15.73 9.05
N ARG A 17 8.48 -15.33 10.04
CA ARG A 17 8.51 -13.95 10.55
C ARG A 17 8.97 -12.97 9.47
N GLN A 18 10.06 -13.29 8.77
CA GLN A 18 10.59 -12.48 7.68
C GLN A 18 9.62 -12.39 6.50
N TYR A 19 8.97 -13.51 6.14
CA TYR A 19 7.91 -13.52 5.13
C TYR A 19 6.77 -12.58 5.51
N ARG A 20 6.25 -12.68 6.73
CA ARG A 20 5.20 -11.78 7.21
C ARG A 20 5.64 -10.32 7.26
N GLN A 21 6.89 -10.04 7.61
CA GLN A 21 7.42 -8.68 7.60
C GLN A 21 7.52 -8.11 6.18
N ARG A 22 8.01 -8.89 5.20
CA ARG A 22 8.05 -8.47 3.80
C ARG A 22 6.66 -8.13 3.25
N LEU A 23 5.65 -8.93 3.61
CA LEU A 23 4.26 -8.64 3.22
C LEU A 23 3.74 -7.33 3.83
N ARG A 24 4.13 -7.01 5.07
CA ARG A 24 3.75 -5.75 5.74
C ARG A 24 4.43 -4.55 5.11
N ASP A 25 5.73 -4.65 4.85
CA ASP A 25 6.50 -3.60 4.17
C ASP A 25 5.91 -3.31 2.79
N GLU A 26 5.41 -4.34 2.11
CA GLU A 26 4.73 -4.21 0.83
C GLU A 26 3.34 -3.58 0.95
N GLU A 27 2.54 -4.00 1.93
CA GLU A 27 1.23 -3.39 2.19
C GLU A 27 1.37 -1.88 2.47
N ASP A 28 2.39 -1.49 3.24
CA ASP A 28 2.70 -0.07 3.50
C ASP A 28 2.97 0.71 2.21
N ARG A 29 3.70 0.13 1.25
CA ARG A 29 3.96 0.73 -0.08
C ARG A 29 2.68 0.89 -0.89
N VAL A 30 1.82 -0.14 -0.91
CA VAL A 30 0.54 -0.10 -1.64
C VAL A 30 -0.40 0.93 -1.02
N SER A 31 -0.46 0.98 0.31
CA SER A 31 -1.24 1.97 1.05
C SER A 31 -0.73 3.40 0.85
N TYR A 32 0.57 3.61 0.61
CA TYR A 32 1.09 4.90 0.16
C TYR A 32 0.57 5.26 -1.23
N TRP A 33 0.73 4.39 -2.23
CA TRP A 33 0.29 4.69 -3.60
C TRP A 33 -1.21 4.93 -3.72
N ARG A 34 -2.03 4.17 -2.97
CA ARG A 34 -3.47 4.37 -2.94
C ARG A 34 -3.85 5.77 -2.44
N ARG A 35 -3.17 6.27 -1.39
CA ARG A 35 -3.38 7.64 -0.89
C ARG A 35 -2.99 8.68 -1.93
N VAL A 36 -1.90 8.47 -2.66
CA VAL A 36 -1.47 9.37 -3.74
C VAL A 36 -2.50 9.40 -4.89
N VAL A 37 -2.99 8.23 -5.31
CA VAL A 37 -4.02 8.10 -6.35
C VAL A 37 -5.32 8.78 -5.92
N HIS A 38 -5.82 8.52 -4.71
CA HIS A 38 -7.00 9.19 -4.16
C HIS A 38 -6.84 10.71 -4.17
N ALA A 39 -5.72 11.23 -3.64
CA ALA A 39 -5.46 12.66 -3.63
C ALA A 39 -5.47 13.28 -5.03
N ARG A 40 -4.96 12.55 -6.04
CA ARG A 40 -4.98 13.00 -7.43
C ARG A 40 -6.40 13.01 -8.01
N MET A 41 -7.18 11.96 -7.74
CA MET A 41 -8.59 11.89 -8.16
C MET A 41 -9.41 13.02 -7.55
N ASP A 42 -9.17 13.35 -6.27
CA ASP A 42 -9.84 14.45 -5.58
C ASP A 42 -9.52 15.81 -6.22
N LEU A 43 -8.25 16.04 -6.58
CA LEU A 43 -7.83 17.27 -7.27
C LEU A 43 -8.50 17.41 -8.66
N LEU A 44 -8.55 16.32 -9.43
CA LEU A 44 -9.20 16.30 -10.74
C LEU A 44 -10.71 16.53 -10.63
N THR A 45 -11.37 15.87 -9.66
CA THR A 45 -12.81 15.99 -9.40
C THR A 45 -13.19 17.41 -8.95
N ALA A 46 -12.34 18.05 -8.15
CA ALA A 46 -12.54 19.43 -7.72
C ALA A 46 -12.32 20.48 -8.84
N GLY A 47 -11.92 20.06 -10.05
CA GLY A 47 -11.62 20.97 -11.16
C GLY A 47 -10.42 21.87 -10.91
N ARG A 48 -9.56 21.51 -9.95
CA ARG A 48 -8.39 22.30 -9.54
C ARG A 48 -7.29 22.08 -10.58
N SER A 49 -7.16 23.05 -11.49
CA SER A 49 -6.05 23.06 -12.43
C SER A 49 -4.74 23.20 -11.65
N THR A 50 -3.80 22.28 -11.83
CA THR A 50 -2.43 22.41 -11.29
C THR A 50 -1.67 23.59 -11.91
N ALA A 51 -2.29 24.32 -12.84
CA ALA A 51 -1.77 25.56 -13.43
C ALA A 51 -1.81 26.76 -12.47
N GLY A 52 -2.56 26.68 -11.37
CA GLY A 52 -2.47 27.61 -10.25
C GLY A 52 -1.85 26.90 -9.05
N SER A 53 -0.97 27.58 -8.31
CA SER A 53 -0.34 27.03 -7.11
C SER A 53 -1.44 26.57 -6.14
N ILE A 54 -1.60 25.26 -5.98
CA ILE A 54 -2.40 24.69 -4.89
C ILE A 54 -1.78 25.23 -3.59
N SER A 55 -2.57 25.94 -2.78
CA SER A 55 -2.06 26.41 -1.50
C SER A 55 -1.79 25.22 -0.58
N VAL A 56 -0.79 25.34 0.28
CA VAL A 56 -0.43 24.29 1.25
C VAL A 56 -1.64 23.92 2.12
N ASP A 57 -2.50 24.88 2.47
CA ASP A 57 -3.71 24.66 3.26
C ASP A 57 -4.73 23.75 2.54
N GLU A 58 -4.84 23.92 1.23
CA GLU A 58 -5.74 23.12 0.40
C GLU A 58 -5.23 21.71 0.18
N LEU A 59 -3.90 21.57 0.06
CA LEU A 59 -3.22 20.29 0.03
C LEU A 59 -3.37 19.54 1.37
N VAL A 60 -3.22 20.25 2.49
CA VAL A 60 -3.40 19.70 3.85
C VAL A 60 -4.85 19.27 4.09
N ARG A 61 -5.84 19.99 3.55
CA ARG A 61 -7.25 19.57 3.65
C ARG A 61 -7.53 18.30 2.84
N VAL A 62 -7.06 18.24 1.59
CA VAL A 62 -7.27 17.07 0.71
C VAL A 62 -6.51 15.83 1.21
N LEU A 63 -5.27 16.00 1.66
CA LEU A 63 -4.47 14.90 2.19
C LEU A 63 -4.81 14.55 3.65
N GLY A 64 -5.30 15.52 4.43
CA GLY A 64 -5.60 15.39 5.85
C GLY A 64 -6.88 14.62 6.17
N ASP A 65 -7.86 14.60 5.25
CA ASP A 65 -9.13 13.88 5.44
C ASP A 65 -9.00 12.35 5.28
N THR A 66 -7.83 11.85 4.87
CA THR A 66 -7.47 10.43 4.96
C THR A 66 -7.09 9.98 6.38
N GLY A 67 -7.22 10.88 7.37
CA GLY A 67 -6.71 10.76 8.73
C GLY A 67 -7.69 10.30 9.80
N THR A 68 -8.66 9.42 9.54
CA THR A 68 -9.34 8.68 10.62
C THR A 68 -8.58 7.38 10.94
N GLY A 69 -7.33 7.52 11.38
CA GLY A 69 -6.51 6.33 11.65
C GLY A 69 -5.08 6.62 12.08
N ALA A 70 -4.90 7.47 13.10
CA ALA A 70 -3.64 7.73 13.80
C ALA A 70 -2.48 8.27 12.94
N ALA A 71 -1.99 9.44 13.35
CA ALA A 71 -0.66 9.92 13.03
C ALA A 71 0.41 8.90 13.48
N ARG A 72 0.65 7.87 12.67
CA ARG A 72 1.91 7.13 12.70
C ARG A 72 2.77 7.72 11.61
N THR A 73 3.49 8.75 12.02
CA THR A 73 4.75 9.18 11.40
C THR A 73 5.76 8.03 11.53
N ALA A 74 5.49 6.90 10.87
CA ALA A 74 6.45 5.84 10.68
C ALA A 74 7.39 6.37 9.59
N LEU A 75 8.52 6.90 10.03
CA LEU A 75 9.65 7.31 9.21
C LEU A 75 9.90 6.23 8.14
N MET A 76 9.49 6.55 6.90
CA MET A 76 9.58 5.66 5.74
C MET A 76 11.05 5.35 5.46
N ARG A 77 11.51 4.18 5.88
CA ARG A 77 12.72 3.59 5.29
C ARG A 77 12.31 3.01 3.95
N VAL A 78 12.44 3.82 2.90
CA VAL A 78 12.38 3.34 1.52
C VAL A 78 13.57 2.42 1.31
N ARG A 79 13.41 1.12 1.57
CA ARG A 79 14.32 0.10 1.06
C ARG A 79 13.80 -0.35 -0.30
N ALA A 80 14.63 -0.18 -1.33
CA ALA A 80 14.46 -0.90 -2.59
C ALA A 80 14.85 -2.37 -2.36
N ALA A 81 13.94 -3.31 -2.57
CA ALA A 81 14.27 -4.73 -2.64
C ALA A 81 13.18 -5.52 -3.39
N GLU A 82 13.67 -6.34 -4.34
CA GLU A 82 13.03 -7.31 -5.25
C GLU A 82 11.93 -6.81 -6.22
N PRO A 83 11.79 -7.44 -7.42
CA PRO A 83 10.80 -7.04 -8.40
C PRO A 83 9.43 -7.48 -7.89
N LEU A 84 8.64 -6.49 -7.50
CA LEU A 84 7.25 -6.65 -7.14
C LEU A 84 6.45 -6.99 -8.41
N PRO A 85 5.32 -7.71 -8.31
CA PRO A 85 4.40 -7.84 -9.43
C PRO A 85 3.98 -6.46 -9.92
N ASP A 86 3.75 -6.31 -11.23
CA ASP A 86 3.55 -5.03 -11.92
C ASP A 86 2.52 -4.16 -11.18
N VAL A 87 3.04 -3.19 -10.42
CA VAL A 87 2.26 -2.07 -9.90
C VAL A 87 1.71 -1.34 -11.14
N PRO A 88 0.45 -0.86 -11.13
CA PRO A 88 -0.05 -0.05 -12.24
C PRO A 88 0.96 1.01 -12.66
N ASP A 89 1.04 1.30 -13.95
CA ASP A 89 1.81 2.45 -14.41
C ASP A 89 1.14 3.73 -13.88
N LEU A 90 1.73 4.28 -12.81
CA LEU A 90 1.25 5.50 -12.16
C LEU A 90 1.84 6.76 -12.78
N THR A 91 2.45 6.68 -13.98
CA THR A 91 2.97 7.86 -14.70
C THR A 91 1.90 8.94 -14.84
N GLU A 92 0.64 8.54 -15.07
CA GLU A 92 -0.48 9.46 -15.18
C GLU A 92 -0.73 10.30 -13.92
N VAL A 93 -0.34 9.86 -12.73
CA VAL A 93 -0.48 10.65 -11.48
C VAL A 93 0.22 12.02 -11.60
N TRP A 94 1.34 12.06 -12.33
CA TRP A 94 2.23 13.22 -12.38
C TRP A 94 1.94 14.18 -13.53
N VAL A 95 1.06 13.80 -14.46
CA VAL A 95 0.76 14.60 -15.65
C VAL A 95 -0.41 15.54 -15.37
N ALA A 96 -0.19 16.85 -15.52
CA ALA A 96 -1.26 17.83 -15.47
C ALA A 96 -2.17 17.71 -16.72
N PRO A 97 -3.50 17.59 -16.57
CA PRO A 97 -4.39 17.56 -17.73
C PRO A 97 -4.38 18.92 -18.43
N ARG A 98 -4.37 18.93 -19.77
CA ARG A 98 -4.35 20.16 -20.58
C ARG A 98 -5.75 20.60 -21.00
N SER A 99 -6.75 19.74 -20.81
CA SER A 99 -8.15 19.99 -21.15
C SER A 99 -9.08 19.23 -20.20
N ALA A 100 -10.36 19.59 -20.18
CA ALA A 100 -11.38 18.84 -19.44
C ALA A 100 -11.51 17.39 -19.92
N ALA A 101 -11.33 17.15 -21.23
CA ALA A 101 -11.32 15.80 -21.80
C ALA A 101 -10.09 15.00 -21.35
N ASP A 102 -8.94 15.65 -21.19
CA ASP A 102 -7.72 15.01 -20.65
C ASP A 102 -7.91 14.66 -19.17
N ALA A 103 -8.51 15.56 -18.39
CA ALA A 103 -8.82 15.33 -16.98
C ALA A 103 -9.77 14.14 -16.79
N ALA A 104 -10.81 14.02 -17.63
CA ALA A 104 -11.74 12.91 -17.59
C ALA A 104 -11.07 11.56 -17.94
N ARG A 105 -10.18 11.53 -18.94
CA ARG A 105 -9.42 10.32 -19.27
C ARG A 105 -8.47 9.91 -18.14
N GLN A 106 -7.76 10.88 -17.57
CA GLN A 106 -6.85 10.66 -16.45
C GLN A 106 -7.60 10.17 -15.21
N LEU A 107 -8.79 10.71 -14.92
CA LEU A 107 -9.62 10.24 -13.81
C LEU A 107 -10.01 8.76 -13.99
N ALA A 108 -10.47 8.37 -15.17
CA ALA A 108 -10.84 6.98 -15.46
C ALA A 108 -9.64 6.01 -15.33
N ALA A 109 -8.45 6.42 -15.75
CA ALA A 109 -7.23 5.63 -15.59
C ALA A 109 -6.83 5.48 -14.11
N LEU A 110 -6.95 6.57 -13.33
CA LEU A 110 -6.68 6.55 -11.89
C LEU A 110 -7.70 5.69 -11.12
N GLU A 111 -8.98 5.70 -11.51
CA GLU A 111 -10.00 4.80 -10.95
C GLU A 111 -9.63 3.33 -11.20
N HIS A 112 -9.15 2.99 -12.40
CA HIS A 112 -8.69 1.64 -12.70
C HIS A 112 -7.47 1.26 -11.85
N ALA A 113 -6.48 2.14 -11.74
CA ALA A 113 -5.30 1.93 -10.91
C ALA A 113 -5.66 1.77 -9.42
N GLU A 114 -6.63 2.56 -8.92
CA GLU A 114 -7.14 2.45 -7.55
C GLU A 114 -7.74 1.07 -7.29
N GLN A 115 -8.57 0.57 -8.21
CA GLN A 115 -9.18 -0.75 -8.09
C GLN A 115 -8.13 -1.85 -8.04
N GLN A 116 -7.08 -1.76 -8.87
CA GLN A 116 -5.97 -2.69 -8.86
C GLN A 116 -5.19 -2.64 -7.54
N LEU A 117 -4.87 -1.43 -7.03
CA LEU A 117 -4.20 -1.25 -5.74
C LEU A 117 -5.03 -1.80 -4.58
N THR A 118 -6.35 -1.56 -4.58
CA THR A 118 -7.25 -2.08 -3.55
C THR A 118 -7.36 -3.60 -3.60
N GLY A 119 -7.43 -4.19 -4.80
CA GLY A 119 -7.40 -5.64 -4.99
C GLY A 119 -6.10 -6.26 -4.48
N TYR A 120 -4.96 -5.68 -4.85
CA TYR A 120 -3.64 -6.15 -4.42
C TYR A 120 -3.45 -6.02 -2.90
N ARG A 121 -3.85 -4.89 -2.31
CA ARG A 121 -3.84 -4.69 -0.85
C ARG A 121 -4.68 -5.74 -0.12
N THR A 122 -5.85 -6.09 -0.65
CA THR A 122 -6.71 -7.12 -0.07
C THR A 122 -6.01 -8.48 -0.06
N ALA A 123 -5.32 -8.83 -1.15
CA ALA A 123 -4.53 -10.06 -1.23
C ALA A 123 -3.35 -10.07 -0.24
N LEU A 124 -2.68 -8.92 -0.04
CA LEU A 124 -1.62 -8.79 0.95
C LEU A 124 -2.13 -9.01 2.37
N PHE A 125 -3.25 -8.40 2.76
CA PHE A 125 -3.84 -8.60 4.09
C PHE A 125 -4.20 -10.07 4.33
N ALA A 126 -4.81 -10.74 3.36
CA ALA A 126 -5.14 -12.16 3.47
C ALA A 126 -3.89 -13.03 3.75
N ARG A 127 -2.76 -12.72 3.09
CA ARG A 127 -1.48 -13.43 3.30
C ARG A 127 -0.84 -13.08 4.66
N ILE A 128 -0.90 -11.82 5.08
CA ILE A 128 -0.40 -11.37 6.40
C ILE A 128 -1.17 -12.07 7.52
N ASP A 129 -2.48 -12.19 7.38
CA ASP A 129 -3.36 -12.84 8.35
C ASP A 129 -3.10 -14.34 8.41
N ALA A 130 -2.95 -15.02 7.27
CA ALA A 130 -2.59 -16.43 7.21
C ALA A 130 -1.23 -16.70 7.91
N ALA A 131 -0.21 -15.89 7.63
CA ALA A 131 1.08 -15.98 8.32
C ALA A 131 0.97 -15.67 9.83
N GLY A 132 0.08 -14.75 10.21
CA GLY A 132 -0.23 -14.45 11.61
C GLY A 132 -0.87 -15.64 12.34
N VAL A 133 -1.87 -16.29 11.72
CA VAL A 133 -2.53 -17.49 12.25
C VAL A 133 -1.51 -18.61 12.47
N GLU A 134 -0.61 -18.84 11.52
CA GLU A 134 0.43 -19.86 11.63
C GLU A 134 1.42 -19.55 12.77
N LEU A 135 1.86 -18.29 12.92
CA LEU A 135 2.68 -17.89 14.07
C LEU A 135 1.97 -18.11 15.40
N ILE A 136 0.68 -17.74 15.50
CA ILE A 136 -0.13 -17.97 16.71
C ILE A 136 -0.23 -19.46 17.02
N ARG A 137 -0.42 -20.31 16.00
CA ARG A 137 -0.46 -21.77 16.15
C ARG A 137 0.86 -22.29 16.73
N ARG A 138 2.01 -21.84 16.21
CA ARG A 138 3.34 -22.24 16.70
C ARG A 138 3.61 -21.75 18.12
N TYR A 139 3.28 -20.50 18.45
CA TYR A 139 3.45 -19.98 19.81
C TYR A 139 2.53 -20.64 20.83
N ARG A 140 1.33 -21.07 20.42
CA ARG A 140 0.45 -21.88 21.28
C ARG A 140 1.05 -23.26 21.55
N ALA A 141 1.73 -23.86 20.57
CA ALA A 141 2.41 -25.15 20.72
C ALA A 141 3.67 -25.05 21.57
N ASP A 142 4.46 -23.98 21.39
CA ASP A 142 5.65 -23.68 22.18
C ASP A 142 5.76 -22.17 22.44
N PRO A 143 5.37 -21.71 23.64
CA PRO A 143 5.46 -20.31 24.03
C PRO A 143 6.89 -19.75 24.09
N THR A 144 7.91 -20.60 24.27
CA THR A 144 9.30 -20.15 24.36
C THR A 144 9.80 -19.56 23.04
N LEU A 145 9.23 -19.99 21.92
CA LEU A 145 9.50 -19.43 20.59
C LEU A 145 9.21 -17.93 20.51
N ALA A 146 8.25 -17.42 21.29
CA ALA A 146 7.97 -15.99 21.35
C ALA A 146 9.09 -15.19 22.03
N LEU A 147 9.86 -15.81 22.93
CA LEU A 147 10.98 -15.20 23.64
C LEU A 147 12.26 -15.16 22.79
N SER A 148 12.31 -15.94 21.70
CA SER A 148 13.48 -16.03 20.82
C SER A 148 13.84 -14.72 20.11
N VAL A 149 12.99 -13.69 20.20
CA VAL A 149 13.23 -12.35 19.64
C VAL A 149 14.01 -11.44 20.59
N LEU A 150 14.22 -11.86 21.84
CA LEU A 150 14.89 -11.10 22.91
C LEU A 150 16.35 -11.53 23.15
N GLY A 151 16.79 -12.61 22.49
CA GLY A 151 18.12 -13.20 22.63
C GLY A 151 19.06 -12.80 21.50
#